data_AF-A0A846AS10-F1
#
_entry.id   AF-A0A846AS10-F1
#
_cell.length_a   1.000
_cell.length_b   1.000
_cell.length_c   1.000
_cell.angle_alpha   90.00
_cell.angle_beta   90.00
_cell.angle_gamma   90.00
#
_symmetry.space_group_name_H-M   'P 1'
#
loop_
_entity.id
_entity.type
_entity.pdbx_description
1 polymer ?
#
loop_
_entity_poly.entity_id
_entity_poly.type
_entity_poly.pdbx_seq_one_letter_code
_entity_poly.pdbx_strand_id
1 'polypeptide(L)'
;MQKISPVLSQGLQLTPIFEDVNLYPKSPQNRMIIRGLSGGPVSAKETTGRNETVTGPCVGFIDRKPDHRLILNGFFQSLKLEVKSSEDTTLVVRGPGGSWCNDDFEGKNPGIMGQWFSGTYEIWVGSYQRNKYYPYVIKITKEED
;
A
#
# COMPACT_ATOMS: atom_id res chain seq x y z
N MET A 1 45.56 -23.80 2.58
CA MET A 1 45.13 -22.39 2.83
C MET A 1 43.82 -22.17 2.10
N GLN A 2 42.70 -22.25 2.82
CA GLN A 2 41.36 -22.17 2.22
C GLN A 2 40.85 -20.73 2.34
N LYS A 3 40.66 -20.06 1.19
CA LYS A 3 40.15 -18.68 1.10
C LYS A 3 38.70 -18.67 1.56
N ILE A 4 38.45 -18.08 2.72
CA ILE A 4 37.10 -17.79 3.20
C ILE A 4 36.59 -16.59 2.41
N SER A 5 35.58 -16.81 1.58
CA SER A 5 34.87 -15.71 0.90
C SER A 5 33.92 -15.05 1.90
N PRO A 6 33.86 -13.73 1.99
CA PRO A 6 32.90 -13.07 2.88
C PRO A 6 31.49 -13.28 2.34
N VAL A 7 30.60 -13.76 3.20
CA VAL A 7 29.16 -13.75 2.95
C VAL A 7 28.70 -12.30 3.00
N LEU A 8 28.10 -11.81 1.92
CA LEU A 8 27.42 -10.52 1.87
C LEU A 8 26.31 -10.52 2.94
N SER A 9 26.49 -9.73 3.99
CA SER A 9 25.42 -9.39 4.92
C SER A 9 24.35 -8.64 4.14
N GLN A 10 23.21 -9.30 3.90
CA GLN A 10 22.00 -8.59 3.50
C GLN A 10 21.60 -7.73 4.68
N GLY A 11 21.92 -6.43 4.61
CA GLY A 11 21.61 -5.48 5.66
C GLY A 11 20.13 -5.63 6.06
N LEU A 12 19.89 -5.72 7.36
CA LEU A 12 18.55 -5.61 7.94
C LEU A 12 17.98 -4.25 7.53
N GLN A 13 17.28 -4.19 6.40
CA GLN A 13 16.50 -3.02 6.03
C GLN A 13 15.35 -2.95 7.03
N LEU A 14 15.52 -2.10 8.05
CA LEU A 14 14.43 -1.70 8.93
C LEU A 14 13.32 -1.17 8.03
N THR A 15 12.24 -1.95 7.90
CA THR A 15 11.07 -1.51 7.16
C THR A 15 10.48 -0.34 7.94
N PRO A 16 10.43 0.87 7.38
CA PRO A 16 9.86 2.00 8.11
C PRO A 16 8.39 1.69 8.40
N ILE A 17 8.00 1.79 9.67
CA ILE A 17 6.62 1.58 10.09
C ILE A 17 5.79 2.85 9.85
N PHE A 18 6.44 4.03 9.81
CA PHE A 18 5.77 5.34 9.73
C PHE A 18 6.49 6.39 8.83
N GLU A 19 7.47 6.01 8.01
CA GLU A 19 8.14 6.97 7.12
C GLU A 19 7.50 7.05 5.74
N ASP A 20 7.59 8.23 5.13
CA ASP A 20 7.21 8.46 3.75
C ASP A 20 8.00 7.54 2.81
N VAL A 21 7.27 6.80 2.00
CA VAL A 21 7.79 5.81 1.08
C VAL A 21 8.15 6.49 -0.23
N ASN A 22 9.44 6.51 -0.59
CA ASN A 22 9.91 7.19 -1.79
C ASN A 22 10.24 6.20 -2.90
N LEU A 23 9.58 6.34 -4.05
CA LEU A 23 9.81 5.50 -5.23
C LEU A 23 10.26 6.32 -6.43
N TYR A 24 11.16 5.72 -7.21
CA TYR A 24 11.68 6.26 -8.46
C TYR A 24 11.47 5.21 -9.56
N PRO A 25 10.88 5.55 -10.72
CA PRO A 25 10.58 4.56 -11.76
C PRO A 25 11.78 3.74 -12.21
N LYS A 26 12.94 4.42 -12.36
CA LYS A 26 14.20 3.83 -12.80
C LYS A 26 15.04 3.21 -11.67
N SER A 27 14.51 3.11 -10.45
CA SER A 27 15.19 2.41 -9.36
C SER A 27 15.37 0.93 -9.71
N PRO A 28 16.52 0.30 -9.43
CA PRO A 28 16.70 -1.15 -9.63
C PRO A 28 15.84 -1.98 -8.67
N GLN A 29 15.34 -1.39 -7.58
CA GLN A 29 14.48 -2.09 -6.64
C GLN A 29 13.04 -2.13 -7.19
N ASN A 30 12.61 -3.32 -7.65
CA ASN A 30 11.27 -3.53 -8.19
C ASN A 30 10.20 -3.94 -7.17
N ARG A 31 10.63 -4.27 -5.95
CA ARG A 31 9.74 -4.69 -4.86
C ARG A 31 10.11 -3.99 -3.55
N MET A 32 9.08 -3.61 -2.82
CA MET A 32 9.18 -3.13 -1.45
C MET A 32 8.05 -3.69 -0.61
N ILE A 33 8.30 -3.80 0.69
CA ILE A 33 7.31 -4.19 1.69
C ILE A 33 7.22 -3.04 2.68
N ILE A 34 6.00 -2.63 3.01
CA ILE A 34 5.71 -1.75 4.14
C ILE A 34 4.73 -2.46 5.08
N ARG A 35 4.70 -2.06 6.35
CA ARG A 35 3.97 -2.75 7.41
C ARG A 35 3.16 -1.76 8.21
N GLY A 36 2.00 -2.20 8.70
CA GLY A 36 1.15 -1.36 9.54
C GLY A 36 0.11 -2.17 10.30
N LEU A 37 -0.81 -1.43 10.93
CA LEU A 37 -1.97 -1.96 11.64
C LEU A 37 -3.21 -1.36 11.01
N SER A 38 -4.12 -2.19 10.52
CA SER A 38 -5.29 -1.73 9.79
C SER A 38 -6.38 -1.20 10.71
N GLY A 39 -7.41 -0.60 10.12
CA GLY A 39 -8.67 -0.35 10.79
C GLY A 39 -8.90 1.11 11.14
N GLY A 40 -9.91 1.34 11.97
CA GLY A 40 -10.27 2.66 12.46
C GLY A 40 -11.79 2.85 12.60
N PRO A 41 -12.21 4.05 13.01
CA PRO A 41 -13.61 4.33 13.30
C PRO A 41 -14.38 4.90 12.10
N VAL A 42 -13.71 5.39 11.06
CA VAL A 42 -14.33 6.18 9.98
C VAL A 42 -14.70 5.28 8.81
N SER A 43 -15.89 5.46 8.23
CA SER A 43 -16.27 4.68 7.05
C SER A 43 -15.44 5.10 5.83
N ALA A 44 -14.92 4.14 5.07
CA ALA A 44 -14.17 4.42 3.83
C ALA A 44 -14.99 5.29 2.85
N LYS A 45 -16.29 5.00 2.70
CA LYS A 45 -17.23 5.78 1.90
C LYS A 45 -17.32 7.25 2.34
N GLU A 46 -17.35 7.53 3.64
CA GLU A 46 -17.40 8.90 4.15
C GLU A 46 -16.13 9.67 3.76
N THR A 47 -14.98 9.00 3.79
CA THR A 47 -13.68 9.59 3.42
C THR A 47 -13.54 9.82 1.92
N THR A 48 -14.08 8.94 1.07
CA THR A 48 -13.97 9.06 -0.39
C THR A 48 -15.14 9.80 -1.05
N GLY A 49 -16.23 10.01 -0.32
CA GLY A 49 -17.46 10.63 -0.82
C GLY A 49 -18.23 9.77 -1.83
N ARG A 50 -17.94 8.47 -1.94
CA ARG A 50 -18.53 7.56 -2.94
C ARG A 50 -18.59 6.12 -2.44
N ASN A 51 -19.51 5.33 -2.98
CA ASN A 51 -19.67 3.91 -2.62
C ASN A 51 -18.60 3.03 -3.28
N GLU A 52 -18.11 3.41 -4.44
CA GLU A 52 -17.19 2.61 -5.26
C GLU A 52 -16.33 3.51 -6.16
N THR A 53 -15.23 2.95 -6.62
CA THR A 53 -14.31 3.52 -7.62
C THR A 53 -14.08 2.51 -8.73
N VAL A 54 -13.38 2.91 -9.79
CA VAL A 54 -13.01 2.00 -10.89
C VAL A 54 -12.18 0.80 -10.45
N THR A 55 -11.57 0.88 -9.26
CA THR A 55 -10.75 -0.18 -8.65
C THR A 55 -11.53 -1.09 -7.70
N GLY A 56 -12.78 -0.75 -7.34
CA GLY A 56 -13.59 -1.53 -6.40
C GLY A 56 -14.39 -0.72 -5.38
N PRO A 57 -15.07 -1.41 -4.45
CA PRO A 57 -15.93 -0.77 -3.46
C PRO A 57 -15.15 -0.02 -2.38
N CYS A 58 -15.71 1.08 -1.89
CA CYS A 58 -15.23 1.86 -0.75
C CYS A 58 -15.95 1.42 0.54
N VAL A 59 -15.72 0.18 0.95
CA VAL A 59 -16.33 -0.44 2.14
C VAL A 59 -15.36 -0.49 3.31
N GLY A 60 -15.83 -0.95 4.47
CA GLY A 60 -15.00 -1.05 5.66
C GLY A 60 -14.72 0.30 6.35
N PHE A 61 -13.75 0.25 7.26
CA PHE A 61 -13.43 1.33 8.18
C PHE A 61 -11.93 1.58 8.27
N ILE A 62 -11.56 2.85 8.16
CA ILE A 62 -10.19 3.37 8.15
C ILE A 62 -9.97 4.36 9.28
N ASP A 63 -8.71 4.67 9.57
CA ASP A 63 -8.36 5.69 10.55
C ASP A 63 -8.60 7.11 10.00
N ARG A 64 -8.68 8.09 10.89
CA ARG A 64 -8.89 9.50 10.57
C ARG A 64 -7.72 10.10 9.79
N LYS A 65 -6.51 9.54 9.95
CA LYS A 65 -5.28 9.95 9.27
C LYS A 65 -4.78 8.80 8.39
N PRO A 66 -4.08 9.07 7.29
CA PRO A 66 -3.48 8.02 6.48
C PRO A 66 -2.40 7.29 7.27
N ASP A 67 -2.28 5.99 7.02
CA ASP A 67 -1.26 5.12 7.63
C ASP A 67 0.11 5.33 6.98
N HIS A 68 0.10 5.60 5.67
CA HIS A 68 1.31 5.78 4.89
C HIS A 68 1.18 6.92 3.88
N ARG A 69 2.32 7.48 3.50
CA ARG A 69 2.47 8.38 2.36
C ARG A 69 3.43 7.77 1.37
N LEU A 70 3.02 7.69 0.11
CA LEU A 70 3.81 7.20 -1.01
C LEU A 70 4.14 8.36 -1.95
N ILE A 71 5.43 8.67 -2.07
CA ILE A 71 5.95 9.72 -2.93
C ILE A 71 6.49 9.07 -4.19
N LEU A 72 5.82 9.31 -5.31
CA LEU A 72 6.20 8.83 -6.63
C LEU A 72 6.96 9.94 -7.38
N ASN A 73 8.26 9.75 -7.57
CA ASN A 73 9.17 10.72 -8.20
C ASN A 73 9.21 10.59 -9.74
N GLY A 74 8.09 10.19 -10.34
CA GLY A 74 7.95 10.01 -11.78
C GLY A 74 6.71 9.19 -12.12
N PHE A 75 6.42 9.05 -13.41
CA PHE A 75 5.35 8.19 -13.90
C PHE A 75 5.74 6.72 -13.84
N PHE A 76 4.84 5.87 -13.37
CA PHE A 76 4.97 4.42 -13.37
C PHE A 76 3.94 3.83 -14.33
N GLN A 77 4.41 3.11 -15.36
CA GLN A 77 3.54 2.43 -16.33
C GLN A 77 2.71 1.31 -15.67
N SER A 78 3.31 0.60 -14.72
CA SER A 78 2.63 -0.41 -13.90
C SER A 78 3.20 -0.40 -12.49
N LEU A 79 2.36 -0.03 -11.52
CA LEU A 79 2.64 -0.13 -10.09
C LEU A 79 1.46 -0.80 -9.40
N LYS A 80 1.75 -1.79 -8.57
CA LYS A 80 0.78 -2.54 -7.78
C LYS A 80 1.03 -2.35 -6.30
N LEU A 81 -0.01 -1.98 -5.57
CA LEU A 81 -0.09 -2.03 -4.12
C LEU A 81 -1.03 -3.18 -3.75
N GLU A 82 -0.53 -4.15 -3.01
CA GLU A 82 -1.29 -5.32 -2.60
C GLU A 82 -1.14 -5.53 -1.11
N VAL A 83 -2.24 -5.42 -0.36
CA VAL A 83 -2.27 -5.65 1.08
C VAL A 83 -2.28 -7.15 1.33
N LYS A 84 -1.61 -7.60 2.39
CA LYS A 84 -1.78 -8.96 2.94
C LYS A 84 -1.98 -8.87 4.44
N SER A 85 -3.09 -9.43 4.90
CA SER A 85 -3.41 -9.67 6.29
C SER A 85 -4.00 -11.08 6.46
N SER A 86 -4.07 -11.55 7.69
CA SER A 86 -4.78 -12.79 8.05
C SER A 86 -6.30 -12.61 8.08
N GLU A 87 -6.77 -11.37 8.02
CA GLU A 87 -8.17 -10.97 8.23
C GLU A 87 -8.64 -10.04 7.10
N ASP A 88 -9.94 -9.79 7.05
CA ASP A 88 -10.59 -8.98 6.00
C ASP A 88 -10.23 -7.49 6.15
N THR A 89 -9.55 -6.96 5.13
CA THR A 89 -9.01 -5.59 5.11
C THR A 89 -9.48 -4.83 3.88
N THR A 90 -9.48 -3.50 3.98
CA THR A 90 -9.83 -2.61 2.87
C THR A 90 -8.69 -1.64 2.57
N LEU A 91 -8.59 -1.13 1.35
CA LEU A 91 -7.58 -0.18 0.91
C LEU A 91 -8.25 1.06 0.36
N VAL A 92 -7.83 2.23 0.85
CA VAL A 92 -8.14 3.53 0.25
C VAL A 92 -6.84 4.24 -0.09
N VAL A 93 -6.77 4.78 -1.30
CA VAL A 93 -5.65 5.61 -1.76
C VAL A 93 -6.20 6.93 -2.28
N ARG A 94 -5.58 8.05 -1.89
CA ARG A 94 -5.90 9.39 -2.39
C ARG A 94 -4.64 10.07 -2.88
N GLY A 95 -4.69 10.69 -4.05
CA GLY A 95 -3.53 11.40 -4.60
C GLY A 95 -3.85 12.13 -5.91
N PRO A 96 -2.83 12.43 -6.74
CA PRO A 96 -3.01 13.01 -8.06
C PRO A 96 -4.03 12.22 -8.88
N GLY A 97 -5.10 12.89 -9.32
CA GLY A 97 -6.16 12.31 -10.15
C GLY A 97 -7.40 11.82 -9.39
N GLY A 98 -7.36 11.70 -8.06
CA GLY A 98 -8.54 11.40 -7.24
C GLY A 98 -8.30 10.41 -6.10
N SER A 99 -9.32 9.59 -5.85
CA SER A 99 -9.29 8.55 -4.82
C SER A 99 -9.76 7.21 -5.38
N TRP A 100 -9.18 6.14 -4.84
CA TRP A 100 -9.42 4.76 -5.24
C TRP A 100 -9.64 3.89 -3.99
N CYS A 101 -10.53 2.92 -4.12
CA CYS A 101 -10.83 1.95 -3.09
C CYS A 101 -10.76 0.53 -3.64
N ASN A 102 -10.46 -0.43 -2.77
CA ASN A 102 -10.62 -1.85 -3.05
C ASN A 102 -10.73 -2.64 -1.73
N ASP A 103 -11.39 -3.80 -1.75
CA ASP A 103 -11.59 -4.68 -0.59
C ASP A 103 -11.11 -6.11 -0.92
N ASP A 104 -11.65 -6.67 -2.01
CA ASP A 104 -11.38 -8.05 -2.43
C ASP A 104 -10.62 -8.09 -3.77
N PHE A 105 -9.32 -7.77 -3.76
CA PHE A 105 -8.46 -7.92 -4.95
C PHE A 105 -7.96 -9.37 -5.09
N GLU A 106 -7.47 -9.95 -4.00
CA GLU A 106 -7.07 -11.36 -3.93
C GLU A 106 -7.65 -12.01 -2.67
N GLY A 107 -8.75 -12.72 -2.81
CA GLY A 107 -9.52 -13.19 -1.66
C GLY A 107 -10.03 -11.99 -0.86
N LYS A 108 -9.78 -11.99 0.45
CA LYS A 108 -10.14 -10.92 1.40
C LYS A 108 -9.09 -9.83 1.60
N ASN A 109 -8.14 -9.79 0.67
CA ASN A 109 -7.05 -8.84 0.71
C ASN A 109 -7.20 -7.82 -0.43
N PRO A 110 -7.11 -6.52 -0.13
CA PRO A 110 -7.33 -5.48 -1.11
C PRO A 110 -6.07 -5.15 -1.89
N GLY A 111 -6.24 -4.56 -3.06
CA GLY A 111 -5.14 -4.16 -3.92
C GLY A 111 -5.57 -3.23 -5.05
N ILE A 112 -4.61 -2.43 -5.53
CA ILE A 112 -4.76 -1.53 -6.66
C ILE A 112 -3.54 -1.70 -7.56
N MET A 113 -3.77 -1.89 -8.86
CA MET A 113 -2.72 -1.88 -9.87
C MET A 113 -3.09 -0.96 -11.04
N GLY A 114 -2.07 -0.45 -11.72
CA GLY A 114 -2.24 0.26 -12.97
C GLY A 114 -1.13 1.29 -13.19
N GLN A 115 -1.45 2.32 -13.97
CA GLN A 115 -0.58 3.47 -14.18
C GLN A 115 -0.68 4.46 -13.01
N TRP A 116 0.45 5.02 -12.60
CA TRP A 116 0.50 6.01 -11.51
C TRP A 116 1.29 7.23 -11.95
N PHE A 117 0.71 8.41 -11.76
CA PHE A 117 1.39 9.68 -12.03
C PHE A 117 2.35 10.03 -10.90
N SER A 118 3.27 10.96 -11.18
CA SER A 118 4.12 11.52 -10.14
C SER A 118 3.31 12.30 -9.12
N GLY A 119 3.75 12.26 -7.86
CA GLY A 119 3.15 13.01 -6.76
C GLY A 119 3.07 12.21 -5.48
N THR A 120 2.36 12.78 -4.49
CA THR A 120 2.17 12.16 -3.18
C THR A 120 0.80 11.53 -3.08
N TYR A 121 0.79 10.28 -2.66
CA TYR A 121 -0.41 9.48 -2.41
C TYR A 121 -0.50 9.19 -0.91
N GLU A 122 -1.66 9.46 -0.34
CA GLU A 122 -2.03 9.06 1.01
C GLU A 122 -2.70 7.69 0.95
N ILE A 123 -2.32 6.79 1.85
CA ILE A 123 -2.78 5.41 1.87
C ILE A 123 -3.39 5.12 3.24
N TRP A 124 -4.59 4.57 3.22
CA TRP A 124 -5.25 3.98 4.39
C TRP A 124 -5.47 2.50 4.13
N VAL A 125 -5.13 1.67 5.12
CA VAL A 125 -5.51 0.28 5.19
C VAL A 125 -6.49 0.10 6.33
N GLY A 126 -7.73 -0.19 5.98
CA GLY A 126 -8.82 -0.39 6.92
C GLY A 126 -9.07 -1.85 7.25
N SER A 127 -10.05 -2.07 8.12
CA SER A 127 -10.68 -3.36 8.31
C SER A 127 -12.11 -3.30 7.81
N TYR A 128 -12.61 -4.43 7.31
CA TYR A 128 -14.03 -4.54 6.99
C TYR A 128 -14.94 -4.26 8.22
N GLN A 129 -14.46 -4.57 9.43
CA GLN A 129 -15.18 -4.35 10.68
C GLN A 129 -14.74 -3.05 11.39
N ARG A 130 -15.71 -2.29 11.91
CA ARG A 130 -15.43 -1.03 12.61
C ARG A 130 -14.63 -1.28 13.88
N ASN A 131 -13.59 -0.48 14.13
CA ASN A 131 -12.72 -0.57 15.31
C ASN A 131 -12.10 -1.96 15.53
N LYS A 132 -11.91 -2.73 14.45
CA LYS A 132 -11.08 -3.92 14.45
C LYS A 132 -9.76 -3.59 13.76
N TYR A 133 -8.68 -4.11 14.33
CA TYR A 133 -7.32 -3.74 13.96
C TYR A 133 -6.52 -5.02 13.71
N TYR A 134 -5.91 -5.13 12.54
CA TYR A 134 -5.19 -6.32 12.14
C TYR A 134 -3.83 -5.96 11.54
N PRO A 135 -2.75 -6.66 11.91
CA PRO A 135 -1.46 -6.44 11.27
C PRO A 135 -1.55 -6.71 9.76
N TYR A 136 -0.84 -5.90 8.98
CA TYR A 136 -0.73 -6.11 7.54
C TYR A 136 0.68 -5.83 7.02
N VAL A 137 0.92 -6.32 5.81
CA VAL A 137 1.97 -5.81 4.93
C VAL A 137 1.34 -5.28 3.65
N ILE A 138 1.91 -4.23 3.07
CA ILE A 138 1.65 -3.85 1.67
C ILE A 138 2.87 -4.29 0.87
N LYS A 139 2.64 -5.13 -0.13
CA LYS A 139 3.62 -5.46 -1.16
C LYS A 139 3.47 -4.43 -2.28
N ILE A 140 4.51 -3.63 -2.48
CA ILE A 140 4.59 -2.68 -3.58
C ILE A 140 5.48 -3.28 -4.66
N THR A 141 4.94 -3.47 -5.86
CA THR A 141 5.67 -4.03 -6.99
C THR A 141 5.55 -3.11 -8.19
N LYS A 142 6.67 -2.74 -8.81
CA LYS A 142 6.69 -2.16 -10.16
C LYS A 142 7.01 -3.25 -11.17
N GLU A 143 6.33 -3.24 -12.30
CA GLU A 143 6.73 -4.06 -13.44
C GLU A 143 7.71 -3.26 -14.29
N GLU A 144 8.68 -3.95 -14.88
CA GLU A 144 9.59 -3.38 -15.85
C GLU A 144 8.97 -3.55 -17.24
N ASP A 145 9.13 -2.54 -18.08
CA ASP A 145 8.71 -2.59 -19.50
C ASP A 145 9.53 -3.61 -20.30
#